data_AF-A0A9E0QTN4-F1
#
_entry.id   AF-A0A9E0QTN4-F1
#
_cell.length_a   1.000
_cell.length_b   1.000
_cell.length_c   1.000
_cell.angle_alpha   90.00
_cell.angle_beta   90.00
_cell.angle_gamma   90.00
#
_symmetry.space_group_name_H-M   'P 1'
#
loop_
_entity.id
_entity.type
_entity.pdbx_description
1 polymer ?
#
loop_
_entity_poly.entity_id
_entity_poly.type
_entity_poly.pdbx_seq_one_letter_code
_entity_poly.pdbx_strand_id
1 'polypeptide(L)'
;AFEDEGARCARLLTNPRHKVLIMGNHGVMVIGDSVADTFNRLYYFERAAETYIRALQTGRPLRVLSDEVAEKTARELDDYPGQADRHLSELKAILDAESSDYAQ
;
A
#
# COMPACT_ATOMS: atom_id res chain seq x y z
N ALA A 1 24.92 -10.75 8.90
CA ALA A 1 24.12 -11.18 7.73
C ALA A 1 22.67 -10.71 7.82
N PHE A 2 21.85 -11.23 8.75
CA PHE A 2 20.44 -10.79 8.89
C PHE A 2 20.30 -9.36 9.45
N GLU A 3 21.12 -9.00 10.45
CA GLU A 3 21.13 -7.65 11.01
C GLU A 3 21.53 -6.60 9.96
N ASP A 4 22.53 -6.92 9.13
CA ASP A 4 23.01 -6.04 8.06
C ASP A 4 21.93 -5.77 7.01
N GLU A 5 21.14 -6.82 6.68
CA GLU A 5 20.05 -6.74 5.72
C GLU A 5 18.87 -5.93 6.25
N GLY A 6 18.49 -6.14 7.52
CA GLY A 6 17.49 -5.30 8.19
C GLY A 6 17.89 -3.82 8.20
N ALA A 7 19.15 -3.53 8.54
CA ALA A 7 19.69 -2.17 8.52
C ALA A 7 19.72 -1.57 7.09
N ARG A 8 20.00 -2.38 6.07
CA ARG A 8 19.96 -1.95 4.66
C ARG A 8 18.54 -1.58 4.24
N CYS A 9 17.53 -2.41 4.55
CA CYS A 9 16.13 -2.13 4.26
C CYS A 9 15.65 -0.86 4.99
N ALA A 10 16.00 -0.69 6.26
CA ALA A 10 15.68 0.51 7.02
C ALA A 10 16.26 1.79 6.37
N ARG A 11 17.49 1.72 5.84
CA ARG A 11 18.09 2.87 5.11
C ARG A 11 17.31 3.27 3.86
N LEU A 12 16.65 2.33 3.17
CA LEU A 12 15.83 2.62 1.99
C LEU A 12 14.52 3.34 2.32
N LEU A 13 14.09 3.28 3.59
CA LEU A 13 12.86 3.89 4.11
C LEU A 13 13.12 5.19 4.88
N THR A 14 14.31 5.79 4.75
CA THR A 14 14.68 7.04 5.43
C THR A 14 13.93 8.27 4.92
N ASN A 15 13.46 8.24 3.67
CA ASN A 15 12.55 9.26 3.16
C ASN A 15 11.15 8.99 3.74
N PRO A 16 10.55 9.90 4.52
CA PRO A 16 9.25 9.68 5.14
C PRO A 16 8.12 9.49 4.12
N ARG A 17 8.31 9.90 2.86
CA ARG A 17 7.37 9.63 1.75
C ARG A 17 7.42 8.20 1.25
N HIS A 18 8.51 7.46 1.49
CA HIS A 18 8.64 6.06 1.11
C HIS A 18 8.07 5.17 2.21
N LYS A 19 6.86 4.68 2.00
CA LYS A 19 6.14 3.82 2.96
C LYS A 19 6.03 2.36 2.50
N VAL A 20 6.41 2.06 1.25
CA VAL A 20 6.32 0.72 0.65
C VAL A 20 7.67 0.33 0.06
N LEU A 21 8.16 -0.85 0.42
CA LEU A 21 9.37 -1.46 -0.12
C LEU A 21 9.02 -2.72 -0.91
N ILE A 22 9.36 -2.74 -2.20
CA ILE A 22 9.30 -3.94 -3.03
C ILE A 22 10.62 -4.70 -2.89
N MET A 23 10.54 -5.90 -2.35
CA MET A 23 11.68 -6.79 -2.14
C MET A 23 11.73 -7.81 -3.27
N GLY A 24 12.74 -7.68 -4.15
CA GLY A 24 12.89 -8.51 -5.34
C GLY A 24 12.83 -10.01 -5.01
N ASN A 25 11.98 -10.74 -5.75
CA ASN A 25 11.73 -12.18 -5.56
C ASN A 25 11.17 -12.58 -4.18
N HIS A 26 10.65 -11.63 -3.40
CA HIS A 26 10.08 -11.90 -2.08
C HIS A 26 8.63 -11.39 -2.01
N GLY A 27 8.41 -10.09 -2.11
CA GLY A 27 7.11 -9.48 -1.87
C GLY A 27 7.24 -8.03 -1.48
N VAL A 28 6.31 -7.54 -0.67
CA VAL A 28 6.30 -6.15 -0.20
C VAL A 28 6.35 -6.04 1.31
N MET A 29 6.97 -4.96 1.79
CA MET A 29 6.90 -4.51 3.17
C MET A 29 6.31 -3.12 3.18
N VAL A 30 5.29 -2.91 4.02
CA VAL A 30 4.61 -1.62 4.18
C VAL A 30 4.78 -1.14 5.61
N ILE A 31 5.11 0.13 5.77
CA ILE A 31 5.18 0.82 7.05
C ILE A 31 4.18 1.99 7.05
N GLY A 32 3.70 2.36 8.22
CA GLY A 32 2.77 3.46 8.39
C GLY A 32 2.77 3.98 9.81
N ASP A 33 2.11 5.12 10.02
CA ASP A 33 2.09 5.79 11.32
C ASP A 33 1.07 5.15 12.28
N SER A 34 0.16 4.32 11.74
CA SER A 34 -0.79 3.49 12.49
C SER A 34 -1.04 2.16 11.75
N VAL A 35 -1.73 1.23 12.43
CA VAL A 35 -2.20 -0.02 11.78
C VAL A 35 -3.13 0.29 10.60
N ALA A 36 -4.03 1.28 10.76
CA ALA A 36 -4.95 1.68 9.71
C ALA A 36 -4.21 2.25 8.49
N ASP A 37 -3.24 3.15 8.69
CA ASP A 37 -2.42 3.70 7.60
C ASP A 37 -1.65 2.60 6.87
N THR A 38 -0.98 1.72 7.62
CA THR A 38 -0.21 0.60 7.08
C THR A 38 -1.09 -0.33 6.24
N PHE A 39 -2.26 -0.71 6.77
CA PHE A 39 -3.19 -1.63 6.09
C PHE A 39 -3.81 -0.97 4.85
N ASN A 40 -4.19 0.30 4.94
CA ASN A 40 -4.73 1.05 3.80
C ASN A 40 -3.73 1.11 2.64
N ARG A 41 -2.46 1.41 2.94
CA ARG A 41 -1.39 1.43 1.93
C ARG A 41 -1.14 0.06 1.31
N LEU A 42 -1.10 -1.00 2.13
CA LEU A 42 -0.98 -2.37 1.64
C LEU A 42 -2.13 -2.73 0.68
N TYR A 43 -3.36 -2.49 1.10
CA TYR A 43 -4.54 -2.82 0.29
C TYR A 43 -4.50 -2.13 -1.08
N TYR A 44 -4.25 -0.82 -1.12
CA TYR A 44 -4.23 -0.09 -2.38
C TYR A 44 -2.99 -0.39 -3.24
N PHE A 45 -1.85 -0.72 -2.62
CA PHE A 45 -0.70 -1.22 -3.36
C PHE A 45 -1.05 -2.52 -4.11
N GLU A 46 -1.68 -3.48 -3.43
CA GLU A 46 -2.08 -4.74 -4.06
C GLU A 46 -3.12 -4.53 -5.17
N ARG A 47 -4.10 -3.65 -4.97
CA ARG A 47 -5.07 -3.28 -6.02
C ARG A 47 -4.39 -2.62 -7.23
N ALA A 48 -3.39 -1.76 -7.00
CA ALA A 48 -2.63 -1.13 -8.07
C ALA A 48 -1.77 -2.16 -8.83
N ALA A 49 -1.09 -3.05 -8.12
CA ALA A 49 -0.28 -4.13 -8.70
C ALA A 49 -1.15 -5.09 -9.53
N GLU A 50 -2.29 -5.53 -8.99
CA GLU A 50 -3.27 -6.36 -9.70
C GLU A 50 -3.73 -5.70 -11.01
N THR A 51 -4.09 -4.41 -10.94
CA THR A 51 -4.51 -3.64 -12.12
C THR A 51 -3.40 -3.53 -13.15
N TYR A 52 -2.18 -3.22 -12.71
CA TYR A 52 -1.00 -3.09 -13.57
C TYR A 52 -0.67 -4.41 -14.28
N ILE A 53 -0.63 -5.53 -13.54
CA ILE A 53 -0.37 -6.85 -14.12
C ILE A 53 -1.47 -7.26 -15.09
N ARG A 54 -2.75 -7.04 -14.76
CA ARG A 54 -3.87 -7.31 -15.68
C ARG A 54 -3.74 -6.49 -16.97
N ALA A 55 -3.34 -5.23 -16.89
CA ALA A 55 -3.14 -4.39 -18.06
C ALA A 55 -1.98 -4.91 -18.93
N LEU A 56 -0.85 -5.29 -18.32
CA LEU A 56 0.28 -5.90 -19.04
C LEU A 56 -0.09 -7.20 -19.73
N GLN A 57 -0.91 -8.05 -19.10
CA GLN A 57 -1.40 -9.31 -19.65
C GLN A 57 -2.22 -9.15 -20.94
N THR A 58 -2.72 -7.95 -21.24
CA THR A 58 -3.41 -7.68 -22.52
C THR A 58 -2.46 -7.60 -23.72
N GLY A 59 -1.16 -7.43 -23.51
CA GLY A 59 -0.16 -7.23 -24.57
C GLY A 59 -0.26 -5.90 -25.31
N ARG A 60 -1.17 -5.00 -24.90
CA ARG A 60 -1.36 -3.68 -25.52
C ARG A 60 -0.42 -2.64 -24.89
N PRO A 61 0.03 -1.62 -25.66
CA PRO A 61 0.74 -0.49 -25.08
C PRO A 61 -0.06 0.17 -23.96
N LEU A 62 0.57 0.41 -22.81
CA LEU A 62 -0.05 1.09 -21.69
C LEU A 62 -0.23 2.58 -22.00
N ARG A 63 -1.40 3.12 -21.67
CA ARG A 63 -1.65 4.56 -21.71
C ARG A 63 -1.25 5.17 -20.37
N VAL A 64 0.02 5.53 -20.25
CA VAL A 64 0.60 6.10 -19.03
C VAL A 64 0.08 7.54 -18.82
N LEU A 65 -0.34 7.87 -17.60
CA LEU A 65 -0.73 9.23 -17.22
C LEU A 65 0.51 10.13 -17.14
N SER A 66 0.34 11.44 -17.28
CA SER A 66 1.45 12.37 -17.06
C SER A 66 1.84 12.40 -15.58
N ASP A 67 3.14 12.60 -15.33
CA ASP A 67 3.70 12.68 -13.97
C ASP A 67 3.02 13.77 -13.13
N GLU A 68 2.64 14.90 -13.75
CA GLU A 68 1.92 15.99 -13.09
C GLU A 68 0.57 15.53 -12.52
N VAL A 69 -0.22 14.79 -13.30
CA VAL A 69 -1.53 14.29 -12.87
C VAL A 69 -1.36 13.19 -11.82
N ALA A 70 -0.36 12.32 -11.99
CA ALA A 70 -0.06 11.26 -11.04
C ALA A 70 0.37 11.82 -9.67
N GLU A 71 1.30 12.77 -9.63
CA GLU A 71 1.77 13.42 -8.40
C GLU A 71 0.66 14.22 -7.73
N LYS A 72 -0.17 14.95 -8.50
CA LYS A 72 -1.33 15.65 -7.96
C LYS A 72 -2.29 14.68 -7.26
N THR A 73 -2.64 13.59 -7.92
CA THR A 73 -3.56 12.58 -7.38
C THR A 73 -2.98 11.92 -6.13
N ALA A 74 -1.67 11.62 -6.12
CA ALA A 74 -1.00 11.04 -4.96
C ALA A 74 -1.08 11.96 -3.73
N ARG A 75 -0.84 13.27 -3.90
CA ARG A 75 -0.97 14.25 -2.81
C ARG A 75 -2.40 14.37 -2.29
N GLU A 76 -3.37 14.46 -3.19
CA GLU A 76 -4.78 14.54 -2.80
C GLU A 76 -5.24 13.30 -2.00
N LEU A 77 -4.68 12.13 -2.29
CA LEU A 77 -4.91 10.91 -1.52
C LEU A 77 -4.20 10.93 -0.16
N ASP A 78 -2.93 11.32 -0.11
CA ASP A 78 -2.17 11.41 1.15
C ASP A 78 -2.81 12.42 2.12
N ASP A 79 -3.38 13.52 1.60
CA ASP A 79 -4.02 14.57 2.40
C ASP A 79 -5.50 14.27 2.73
N TYR A 80 -6.07 13.15 2.25
CA TYR A 80 -7.49 12.86 2.43
C TYR A 80 -7.83 12.47 3.88
N PRO A 81 -8.63 13.27 4.60
CA PRO A 81 -8.77 13.14 6.05
C PRO A 81 -9.52 11.86 6.44
N GLY A 82 -8.88 11.05 7.29
CA GLY A 82 -9.46 9.85 7.90
C GLY A 82 -9.76 8.71 6.93
N GLN A 83 -9.13 8.68 5.75
CA GLN A 83 -9.34 7.61 4.76
C GLN A 83 -9.03 6.24 5.37
N ALA A 84 -7.84 6.12 5.95
CA ALA A 84 -7.31 4.87 6.47
C ALA A 84 -8.14 4.33 7.64
N ASP A 85 -8.51 5.21 8.57
CA ASP A 85 -9.32 4.83 9.74
C ASP A 85 -10.71 4.36 9.34
N ARG A 86 -11.37 5.07 8.41
CA ARG A 86 -12.67 4.65 7.89
C ARG A 86 -12.56 3.31 7.16
N HIS A 87 -11.56 3.16 6.30
CA HIS A 87 -11.35 1.92 5.56
C HIS A 87 -11.17 0.72 6.49
N LEU A 88 -10.28 0.82 7.50
CA LEU A 88 -10.09 -0.25 8.46
C LEU A 88 -11.36 -0.52 9.28
N SER A 89 -12.10 0.51 9.66
CA SER A 89 -13.37 0.37 10.41
C SER A 89 -14.42 -0.40 9.61
N GLU A 90 -14.57 -0.11 8.32
CA GLU A 90 -15.51 -0.83 7.46
C GLU A 90 -15.09 -2.29 7.22
N LEU A 91 -13.79 -2.56 7.09
CA LEU A 91 -13.30 -3.94 7.01
C LEU A 91 -13.61 -4.73 8.29
N LYS A 92 -13.43 -4.10 9.46
CA LYS A 92 -13.83 -4.71 10.73
C LYS A 92 -15.34 -4.96 10.79
N ALA A 93 -16.16 -4.02 10.33
CA ALA A 93 -17.62 -4.20 10.27
C ALA A 93 -18.02 -5.40 9.38
N ILE A 94 -17.32 -5.64 8.27
CA ILE A 94 -17.52 -6.85 7.45
C ILE A 94 -17.16 -8.11 8.25
N LEU A 95 -15.99 -8.13 8.90
CA LEU A 95 -15.56 -9.28 9.71
C LEU A 95 -16.50 -9.56 10.89
N ASP A 96 -17.02 -8.52 11.53
CA ASP A 96 -18.01 -8.62 12.60
C ASP A 96 -19.32 -9.24 12.08
N ALA A 97 -19.79 -8.81 10.90
CA ALA A 97 -20.98 -9.36 10.25
C ALA A 97 -20.79 -10.83 9.82
N GLU A 98 -19.57 -11.21 9.46
CA GLU A 98 -19.18 -12.59 9.12
C GLU A 98 -18.89 -13.46 10.36
N SER A 99 -19.07 -12.92 11.57
CA SER A 99 -18.80 -13.61 12.85
C SER A 99 -17.35 -14.11 12.98
N SER A 100 -16.38 -13.31 12.54
CA SER A 100 -14.94 -13.58 12.71
C SER A 100 -14.50 -13.52 14.18
N ASP A 101 -13.48 -14.29 14.53
CA ASP A 101 -12.91 -14.39 15.88
C ASP A 101 -11.72 -13.45 16.15
N TYR A 102 -11.44 -12.49 15.24
CA TYR A 102 -10.25 -11.62 15.30
C TYR A 102 -10.13 -10.77 16.58
N ALA A 103 -11.22 -10.58 17.32
CA ALA A 103 -11.31 -9.74 18.51
C ALA A 103 -11.44 -10.52 19.84
N GLN A 104 -11.32 -11.86 19.81
CA GLN A 104 -11.37 -12.71 21.01
C GLN A 104 -10.07 -12.68 21.83
#